data_AF-S7WXP3-F1
#
_entry.id   AF-S7WXP3-F1
#
_cell.length_a   1.000
_cell.length_b   1.000
_cell.length_c   1.000
_cell.angle_alpha   90.00
_cell.angle_beta   90.00
_cell.angle_gamma   90.00
#
_symmetry.space_group_name_H-M   'P 1'
#
loop_
_entity.id
_entity.type
_entity.pdbx_description
1 polymer ?
#
loop_
_entity_poly.entity_id
_entity_poly.type
_entity_poly.pdbx_seq_one_letter_code
_entity_poly.pdbx_strand_id
1 'polypeptide(L)'
;MVILASNYKSNLDTAFIRRFQTIIDFEPPGVAERLALWKQYLPKKIALDEKLVVEDLARKYQLTGANIVNVIQQVGLKTLAGKHGKIMEDTLIQCIRYEIQKEGKIH
;
A
#
# COMPACT_ATOMS: atom_id res chain seq x y z
N MET A 1 -6.83 24.03 -17.51
CA MET A 1 -7.16 22.83 -16.69
C MET A 1 -6.38 22.95 -15.39
N VAL A 2 -7.05 22.84 -14.23
CA VAL A 2 -6.41 22.91 -12.91
C VAL A 2 -6.73 21.60 -12.19
N ILE A 3 -5.73 20.99 -11.58
CA ILE A 3 -5.87 19.77 -10.77
C ILE A 3 -5.42 20.09 -9.36
N LEU A 4 -6.25 19.77 -8.37
CA LEU A 4 -5.93 19.89 -6.95
C LEU A 4 -6.07 18.51 -6.31
N ALA A 5 -5.08 18.12 -5.51
CA ALA A 5 -5.12 16.94 -4.66
C ALA A 5 -4.93 17.38 -3.20
N SER A 6 -5.87 17.01 -2.33
CA SER A 6 -5.82 17.33 -0.90
C SER A 6 -6.32 16.14 -0.09
N ASN A 7 -5.61 15.83 1.01
CA ASN A 7 -6.03 14.83 1.99
C ASN A 7 -6.95 15.41 3.08
N TYR A 8 -7.19 16.73 3.07
CA TYR A 8 -7.98 17.44 4.08
C TYR A 8 -9.03 18.33 3.41
N LYS A 9 -10.10 17.69 2.92
CA LYS A 9 -11.24 18.36 2.27
C LYS A 9 -11.98 19.30 3.22
N SER A 10 -12.03 18.98 4.51
CA SER A 10 -12.69 19.78 5.56
C SER A 10 -12.10 21.18 5.74
N ASN A 11 -10.84 21.39 5.34
CA ASN A 11 -10.15 22.68 5.49
C ASN A 11 -10.34 23.59 4.26
N LEU A 12 -11.04 23.11 3.22
CA LEU A 12 -11.35 23.91 2.04
C LEU A 12 -12.67 24.65 2.23
N ASP A 13 -12.64 25.97 2.00
CA ASP A 13 -13.82 26.82 2.07
C ASP A 13 -14.84 26.48 0.97
N THR A 14 -16.12 26.59 1.30
CA THR A 14 -17.24 26.30 0.41
C THR A 14 -17.24 27.19 -0.84
N ALA A 15 -16.79 28.45 -0.75
CA ALA A 15 -16.68 29.35 -1.89
C ALA A 15 -15.56 28.95 -2.87
N PHE A 16 -14.53 28.25 -2.42
CA PHE A 16 -13.49 27.65 -3.23
C PHE A 16 -13.96 26.34 -3.85
N ILE A 17 -14.61 25.48 -3.07
CA ILE A 17 -15.16 24.19 -3.52
C ILE A 17 -16.16 24.37 -4.68
N ARG A 18 -17.05 25.38 -4.63
CA ARG A 18 -18.02 25.63 -5.71
C ARG A 18 -17.41 25.98 -7.07
N ARG A 19 -16.10 26.27 -7.14
CA ARG A 19 -15.40 26.55 -8.40
C ARG A 19 -14.90 25.28 -9.09
N PHE A 20 -14.93 24.13 -8.41
CA PHE A 20 -14.59 22.84 -9.01
C PHE A 20 -15.80 22.23 -9.71
N GLN A 21 -15.62 21.84 -10.98
CA GLN A 21 -16.66 21.18 -11.77
C GLN A 21 -16.86 19.72 -11.36
N THR A 22 -15.78 19.08 -10.91
CA THR A 22 -15.76 17.67 -10.49
C THR A 22 -14.94 17.53 -9.23
N ILE A 23 -15.45 16.78 -8.26
CA ILE A 23 -14.75 16.39 -7.05
C ILE A 23 -14.80 14.87 -7.00
N ILE A 24 -13.63 14.24 -6.92
CA ILE A 24 -13.51 12.79 -6.88
C ILE A 24 -13.00 12.43 -5.49
N ASP A 25 -13.83 11.73 -4.73
CA ASP A 25 -13.45 11.18 -3.44
C ASP A 25 -12.81 9.80 -3.68
N PHE A 26 -11.65 9.57 -3.06
CA PHE A 26 -10.91 8.32 -3.19
C PHE A 26 -11.11 7.47 -1.95
N GLU A 27 -11.86 6.38 -2.10
CA GLU A 27 -12.01 5.39 -1.03
C GLU A 27 -10.76 4.51 -0.92
N PRO A 28 -10.46 3.99 0.29
CA PRO A 28 -9.45 2.96 0.46
C PRO A 28 -9.72 1.76 -0.47
N PRO A 29 -8.67 1.14 -1.03
CA PRO A 29 -8.86 0.03 -1.97
C PRO A 29 -9.54 -1.16 -1.28
N GLY A 30 -10.51 -1.77 -1.96
CA GLY A 30 -11.13 -3.03 -1.56
C GLY A 30 -10.18 -4.22 -1.73
N VAL A 31 -10.70 -5.44 -1.50
CA VAL A 31 -9.88 -6.66 -1.58
C VAL A 31 -9.36 -6.90 -2.99
N ALA A 32 -10.20 -6.68 -4.01
CA ALA A 32 -9.83 -6.91 -5.41
C ALA A 32 -8.77 -5.90 -5.87
N GLU A 33 -8.93 -4.63 -5.49
CA GLU A 33 -7.99 -3.56 -5.77
C GLU A 33 -6.66 -3.82 -5.06
N ARG A 34 -6.67 -4.20 -3.78
CA ARG A 34 -5.43 -4.56 -3.06
C ARG A 34 -4.73 -5.75 -3.70
N LEU A 35 -5.45 -6.77 -4.14
CA LEU A 35 -4.87 -7.90 -4.86
C LEU A 35 -4.19 -7.45 -6.16
N ALA A 36 -4.84 -6.57 -6.92
CA ALA A 36 -4.27 -5.99 -8.13
C ALA A 36 -2.99 -5.19 -7.81
N LEU A 37 -3.02 -4.36 -6.77
CA LEU A 37 -1.86 -3.59 -6.32
C LEU A 37 -0.70 -4.51 -5.90
N TRP A 38 -0.97 -5.54 -5.10
CA TRP A 38 0.06 -6.53 -4.73
C TRP A 38 0.67 -7.20 -5.95
N LYS A 39 -0.14 -7.69 -6.90
CA LYS A 39 0.34 -8.32 -8.14
C LYS A 39 1.13 -7.35 -9.03
N GLN A 40 0.77 -6.07 -9.02
CA GLN A 40 1.43 -5.04 -9.80
C GLN A 40 2.81 -4.68 -9.22
N TYR A 41 2.89 -4.51 -7.89
CA TYR A 41 4.12 -4.03 -7.25
C TYR A 41 5.08 -5.15 -6.84
N LEU A 42 4.60 -6.39 -6.66
CA LEU A 42 5.48 -7.51 -6.34
C LEU A 42 6.52 -7.70 -7.46
N PRO A 43 7.81 -7.83 -7.11
CA PRO A 43 8.89 -7.92 -8.09
C PRO A 43 8.82 -9.26 -8.85
N LYS A 44 8.54 -9.19 -10.16
CA LYS A 44 8.42 -10.36 -11.03
C LYS A 44 9.71 -11.19 -11.18
N LYS A 45 10.87 -10.59 -10.90
CA LYS A 45 12.19 -11.24 -11.05
C LYS A 45 12.67 -11.93 -9.77
N ILE A 46 11.96 -11.76 -8.65
CA ILE A 46 12.35 -12.36 -7.37
C ILE A 46 11.34 -13.45 -7.04
N ALA A 47 11.84 -14.64 -6.70
CA ALA A 47 10.98 -15.75 -6.31
C ALA A 47 10.25 -15.42 -5.00
N LEU A 48 9.00 -15.84 -4.90
CA LEU A 48 8.22 -15.80 -3.66
C LEU A 48 8.33 -17.15 -2.95
N ASP A 49 8.23 -17.16 -1.63
CA ASP A 49 8.09 -18.42 -0.89
C ASP A 49 6.84 -19.18 -1.34
N GLU A 50 6.93 -20.50 -1.44
CA GLU A 50 5.81 -21.37 -1.87
C GLU A 50 4.61 -21.30 -0.93
N LYS A 51 4.85 -20.96 0.35
CA LYS A 51 3.79 -20.78 1.34
C LYS A 51 3.03 -19.45 1.17
N LEU A 52 3.58 -18.52 0.39
CA LEU A 52 3.03 -17.18 0.27
C LEU A 52 1.82 -17.14 -0.67
N VAL A 53 0.63 -16.98 -0.10
CA VAL A 53 -0.62 -16.75 -0.85
C VAL A 53 -0.93 -15.26 -0.88
N VAL A 54 -0.75 -14.60 -2.04
CA VAL A 54 -0.93 -13.14 -2.18
C VAL A 54 -2.38 -12.72 -1.95
N GLU A 55 -3.34 -13.57 -2.36
CA GLU A 55 -4.77 -13.41 -2.13
C GLU A 55 -5.11 -13.29 -0.64
N ASP A 56 -4.39 -14.03 0.21
CA ASP A 56 -4.56 -13.96 1.67
C ASP A 56 -4.10 -12.63 2.23
N LEU A 57 -3.01 -12.05 1.70
CA LEU A 57 -2.52 -10.74 2.12
C LEU A 57 -3.56 -9.65 1.83
N ALA A 58 -4.15 -9.68 0.63
CA ALA A 58 -5.16 -8.71 0.21
C ALA A 58 -6.43 -8.79 1.07
N ARG A 59 -6.79 -9.99 1.56
CA ARG A 59 -7.95 -10.20 2.45
C ARG A 59 -7.64 -9.83 3.90
N LYS A 60 -6.49 -10.26 4.44
CA LYS A 60 -6.15 -10.13 5.86
C LYS A 60 -5.75 -8.71 6.25
N TYR A 61 -5.14 -7.94 5.35
CA TYR A 61 -4.58 -6.62 5.67
C TYR A 61 -5.26 -5.52 4.85
N GLN A 62 -5.89 -4.58 5.57
CA GLN A 62 -6.50 -3.38 4.98
C GLN A 62 -5.42 -2.30 4.78
N LEU A 63 -4.62 -2.47 3.74
CA LEU A 63 -3.51 -1.57 3.40
C LEU A 63 -3.91 -0.60 2.30
N THR A 64 -3.46 0.65 2.39
CA THR A 64 -3.52 1.58 1.26
C THR A 64 -2.50 1.21 0.18
N GLY A 65 -2.63 1.79 -1.02
CA GLY A 65 -1.61 1.62 -2.07
C GLY A 65 -0.22 2.07 -1.63
N ALA A 66 -0.13 3.16 -0.85
CA ALA A 66 1.13 3.64 -0.29
C ALA A 66 1.76 2.63 0.68
N ASN A 67 0.96 2.01 1.55
CA ASN A 67 1.47 0.98 2.47
C ASN A 67 2.00 -0.24 1.72
N ILE A 68 1.29 -0.72 0.69
CA ILE A 68 1.74 -1.87 -0.12
C ILE A 68 3.11 -1.57 -0.75
N VAL A 69 3.28 -0.38 -1.33
CA VAL A 69 4.57 0.06 -1.90
C VAL A 69 5.67 0.10 -0.84
N ASN A 70 5.39 0.70 0.32
CA ASN A 70 6.36 0.80 1.42
C ASN A 70 6.79 -0.59 1.91
N VAL A 71 5.83 -1.50 2.09
CA VAL A 71 6.11 -2.89 2.50
C VAL A 71 7.01 -3.57 1.47
N ILE A 72 6.70 -3.47 0.18
CA ILE A 72 7.48 -4.12 -0.88
C ILE A 72 8.91 -3.57 -0.92
N GLN A 73 9.09 -2.26 -0.76
CA GLN A 73 10.43 -1.65 -0.69
C GLN A 73 11.22 -2.19 0.52
N GLN A 74 10.61 -2.23 1.70
CA GLN A 74 11.28 -2.74 2.91
C GLN A 74 11.63 -4.23 2.78
N VAL A 75 10.73 -5.03 2.23
CA VAL A 75 10.95 -6.45 1.97
C VAL A 75 12.10 -6.65 0.98
N GLY A 76 12.10 -5.90 -0.12
CA GLY A 76 13.19 -5.93 -1.10
C GLY A 76 14.55 -5.63 -0.46
N LEU A 77 14.63 -4.58 0.36
CA LEU A 77 15.86 -4.23 1.08
C LEU A 77 16.30 -5.35 2.03
N LYS A 78 15.37 -5.93 2.81
CA LYS A 78 15.69 -7.03 3.75
C LYS A 78 16.11 -8.32 3.03
N THR A 79 15.45 -8.67 1.94
CA THR A 79 15.79 -9.83 1.11
C THR A 79 17.21 -9.68 0.54
N LEU A 80 17.55 -8.50 0.02
CA LEU A 80 18.90 -8.21 -0.50
C LEU A 80 19.95 -8.24 0.62
N ALA A 81 19.68 -7.61 1.76
CA ALA A 81 20.60 -7.59 2.90
C ALA A 81 20.88 -8.99 3.47
N GLY A 82 19.85 -9.85 3.53
CA GLY A 82 19.97 -11.24 3.96
C GLY A 82 20.61 -12.17 2.93
N LYS A 83 20.96 -11.68 1.73
CA LYS A 83 21.43 -12.49 0.58
C LYS A 83 20.47 -13.63 0.22
N HIS A 84 19.17 -13.44 0.47
CA HIS A 84 18.15 -14.41 0.10
C HIS A 84 17.74 -14.18 -1.36
N GLY A 85 17.73 -15.24 -2.17
CA GLY A 85 17.24 -15.17 -3.56
C GLY A 85 15.71 -15.12 -3.69
N LYS A 86 14.99 -15.19 -2.56
CA LYS A 86 13.53 -15.22 -2.51
C LYS A 86 12.96 -14.33 -1.41
N ILE A 87 11.74 -13.85 -1.61
CA ILE A 87 10.95 -13.16 -0.59
C ILE A 87 10.31 -14.22 0.31
N MET A 88 10.78 -14.27 1.56
CA MET A 88 10.23 -15.14 2.61
C MET A 88 8.90 -14.58 3.13
N GLU A 89 7.93 -15.46 3.39
CA GLU A 89 6.65 -15.10 4.01
C GLU A 89 6.84 -14.39 5.35
N ASP A 90 7.71 -14.91 6.22
CA ASP A 90 7.97 -14.34 7.54
C ASP A 90 8.47 -12.89 7.44
N THR A 91 9.40 -12.61 6.52
CA THR A 91 9.92 -11.27 6.28
C THR A 91 8.83 -10.32 5.79
N LEU A 92 7.97 -10.80 4.88
CA LEU A 92 6.85 -10.03 4.36
C LEU A 92 5.85 -9.68 5.48
N ILE A 93 5.42 -10.66 6.27
CA ILE A 93 4.49 -10.47 7.38
C ILE A 93 5.10 -9.51 8.42
N GLN A 94 6.39 -9.63 8.72
CA GLN A 94 7.07 -8.69 9.62
C GLN A 94 7.04 -7.25 9.09
N CYS A 95 7.30 -7.04 7.80
CA CYS A 95 7.23 -5.71 7.20
C CYS A 95 5.80 -5.16 7.16
N ILE A 96 4.79 -5.99 6.88
CA ILE A 96 3.38 -5.59 6.97
C ILE A 96 3.03 -5.13 8.38
N ARG A 97 3.40 -5.91 9.41
CA ARG A 97 3.14 -5.56 10.81
C ARG A 97 3.83 -4.26 11.20
N TYR A 98 5.08 -4.08 10.75
CA TYR A 98 5.83 -2.86 11.00
C TYR A 98 5.15 -1.63 10.35
N GLU A 99 4.69 -1.74 9.10
CA GLU A 99 4.01 -0.66 8.40
C GLU A 99 2.68 -0.27 9.08
N ILE A 100 1.87 -1.25 9.47
CA ILE A 100 0.62 -1.02 10.21
C ILE A 100 0.91 -0.36 11.57
N GLN A 101 1.94 -0.83 12.27
CA GLN A 101 2.31 -0.27 13.57
C GLN A 101 2.84 1.16 13.43
N LYS A 102 3.57 1.47 12.36
CA LYS A 102 4.04 2.82 12.07
C LYS A 102 2.88 3.78 11.88
N GLU A 103 1.84 3.40 11.12
CA GLU A 103 0.64 4.23 10.99
C GLU A 103 -0.10 4.41 12.31
N GLY A 104 -0.24 3.36 13.11
CA GLY A 104 -0.88 3.43 14.43
C GLY A 104 -0.06 4.13 15.52
N LYS A 105 1.24 4.37 15.31
CA LYS A 105 2.14 5.07 16.24
C LYS A 105 2.42 6.53 15.87
N ILE A 106 1.94 7.02 14.72
CA ILE A 106 2.08 8.43 14.31
C ILE A 106 0.86 9.24 14.80
N HIS A 107 0.36 8.93 16.00
CA HIS A 107 -0.62 9.73 16.72
C HIS A 107 -0.02 10.17 18.05
#